data_AF-A0AAD4R5B2-F1
#
_entry.id   AF-A0AAD4R5B2-F1
#
_cell.length_a   1.000
_cell.length_b   1.000
_cell.length_c   1.000
_cell.angle_alpha   90.00
_cell.angle_beta   90.00
_cell.angle_gamma   90.00
#
_symmetry.space_group_name_H-M   'P 1'
#
loop_
_entity.id
_entity.type
_entity.pdbx_description
1 polymer ?
#
loop_
_entity_poly.entity_id
_entity_poly.type
_entity_poly.pdbx_seq_one_letter_code
_entity_poly.pdbx_strand_id
1 'polypeptide(L)'
;MKLYVRLIGFSIFIILFAFNAFGLKCYTGFKFIRGQGVGEDSKQCESDSDYCYNMTADGGFLISVAKAGCSTYRCLLSRDTCRSTEFQGVPVSFCCCSEDLCNGRD
;
A
#
# COMPACT_ATOMS: atom_id res chain seq x y z
N MET A 1 -13.09 -18.98 41.19
CA MET A 1 -12.98 -17.55 40.79
C MET A 1 -11.64 -17.21 40.10
N LYS A 2 -10.46 -17.51 40.68
CA LYS A 2 -9.14 -17.20 40.07
C LYS A 2 -8.87 -17.79 38.67
N LEU A 3 -9.39 -18.98 38.38
CA LEU A 3 -9.22 -19.65 37.08
C LEU A 3 -10.04 -18.97 35.96
N TYR A 4 -11.24 -18.49 36.30
CA TYR A 4 -12.14 -17.80 35.37
C TYR A 4 -11.58 -16.44 34.94
N VAL A 5 -10.99 -15.69 35.88
CA VAL A 5 -10.31 -14.42 35.61
C VAL A 5 -9.08 -14.60 34.72
N ARG A 6 -8.32 -15.70 34.89
CA ARG A 6 -7.19 -16.05 34.02
C ARG A 6 -7.62 -16.42 32.60
N LEU A 7 -8.70 -17.19 32.47
CA LEU A 7 -9.26 -17.56 31.16
C LEU A 7 -9.82 -16.35 30.42
N ILE A 8 -10.55 -15.46 31.10
CA ILE A 8 -11.05 -14.21 30.52
C ILE A 8 -9.89 -13.31 30.06
N GLY A 9 -8.86 -13.15 30.89
CA GLY A 9 -7.69 -12.36 30.53
C GLY A 9 -6.99 -12.90 29.28
N PHE A 10 -6.88 -14.22 29.14
CA PHE A 10 -6.29 -14.87 27.97
C PHE A 10 -7.17 -14.69 26.72
N SER A 11 -8.49 -14.83 26.86
CA SER A 11 -9.43 -14.61 25.76
C SER A 11 -9.43 -13.15 25.26
N ILE A 12 -9.39 -12.16 26.16
CA ILE A 12 -9.30 -10.74 25.79
C ILE A 12 -7.99 -10.47 25.04
N PHE A 13 -6.88 -11.05 25.50
CA PHE A 13 -5.58 -10.89 24.84
C PHE A 13 -5.58 -11.45 23.41
N ILE A 14 -6.22 -12.61 23.18
CA ILE A 14 -6.38 -13.20 21.84
C ILE A 14 -7.24 -12.32 20.93
N ILE A 15 -8.34 -11.76 21.45
CA ILE A 15 -9.25 -10.90 20.66
C ILE A 15 -8.56 -9.60 20.21
N LEU A 16 -7.77 -8.98 21.10
CA LEU A 16 -7.01 -7.77 20.77
C LEU A 16 -5.93 -8.03 19.72
N PHE A 17 -5.31 -9.20 19.72
CA PHE A 17 -4.28 -9.56 18.74
C PHE A 17 -4.88 -9.86 17.35
N ALA A 18 -6.06 -10.50 17.30
CA ALA A 18 -6.74 -10.85 16.06
C ALA A 18 -7.28 -9.65 15.26
N PHE A 19 -7.52 -8.50 15.91
CA PHE A 19 -8.10 -7.32 15.27
C PHE A 19 -7.15 -6.62 14.27
N ASN A 20 -5.84 -6.86 14.36
CA ASN A 20 -4.85 -6.22 13.47
C ASN A 20 -4.78 -6.86 12.07
N ALA A 21 -5.58 -7.89 11.79
CA ALA A 21 -5.59 -8.59 10.50
C ALA A 21 -6.59 -8.01 9.48
N PHE A 22 -7.39 -7.00 9.86
CA PHE A 22 -8.38 -6.38 8.99
C PHE A 22 -7.85 -5.03 8.52
N GLY A 23 -7.35 -4.98 7.30
CA GLY A 23 -6.89 -3.75 6.67
C GLY A 23 -6.65 -4.00 5.18
N LEU A 24 -6.55 -2.96 4.37
CA LEU A 24 -6.16 -3.11 2.98
C LEU A 24 -4.73 -3.67 2.89
N LYS A 25 -4.44 -4.62 2.01
CA LYS A 25 -3.07 -5.12 1.78
C LYS A 25 -2.52 -4.53 0.49
N CYS A 26 -1.33 -3.93 0.52
CA CYS A 26 -0.72 -3.31 -0.67
C CYS A 26 0.72 -3.78 -0.89
N TYR A 27 1.17 -3.78 -2.15
CA TYR A 27 2.59 -3.88 -2.44
C TYR A 27 3.34 -2.66 -1.93
N THR A 28 4.57 -2.87 -1.49
CA THR A 28 5.44 -1.82 -0.98
C THR A 28 6.85 -2.00 -1.51
N GLY A 29 7.52 -0.91 -1.84
CA GLY A 29 8.90 -0.95 -2.30
C GLY A 29 9.26 0.17 -3.24
N PHE A 30 10.45 0.05 -3.80
CA PHE A 30 10.98 0.93 -4.83
C PHE A 30 11.57 0.10 -5.97
N LYS A 31 11.44 0.59 -7.21
CA LYS A 31 12.17 0.07 -8.38
C LYS A 31 12.88 1.22 -9.09
N PHE A 32 13.97 0.90 -9.78
CA PHE A 32 14.76 1.87 -10.57
C PHE A 32 14.85 1.52 -12.07
N ILE A 33 14.57 0.26 -12.42
CA ILE A 33 14.75 -0.27 -13.78
C ILE A 33 13.38 -0.68 -14.35
N ARG A 34 13.15 -0.34 -15.62
CA ARG A 34 11.95 -0.72 -16.36
C ARG A 34 11.82 -2.25 -16.43
N GLY A 35 10.64 -2.79 -16.14
CA GLY A 35 10.37 -4.24 -16.13
C GLY A 35 10.66 -4.97 -14.82
N GLN A 36 11.28 -4.31 -13.83
CA GLN A 36 11.35 -4.84 -12.47
C GLN A 36 10.02 -4.60 -11.74
N GLY A 37 9.57 -5.54 -10.91
CA GLY A 37 8.41 -5.35 -10.04
C GLY A 37 8.68 -4.33 -8.93
N VAL A 38 7.65 -3.64 -8.42
CA VAL A 38 7.78 -2.71 -7.28
C VAL A 38 7.82 -3.51 -5.98
N GLY A 39 8.93 -4.23 -5.76
CA GLY A 39 9.07 -5.19 -4.66
C GLY A 39 8.10 -6.38 -4.76
N GLU A 40 8.50 -7.53 -4.22
CA GLU A 40 7.56 -8.64 -3.96
C GLU A 40 6.89 -8.50 -2.58
N ASP A 41 7.36 -7.54 -1.79
CA ASP A 41 6.89 -7.32 -0.43
C ASP A 41 5.53 -6.64 -0.42
N SER A 42 4.71 -7.07 0.55
CA SER A 42 3.40 -6.49 0.80
C SER A 42 3.24 -6.21 2.28
N LYS A 43 2.43 -5.20 2.60
CA LYS A 43 2.12 -4.84 3.98
C LYS A 43 0.62 -4.66 4.16
N GLN A 44 0.16 -4.89 5.39
CA GLN A 44 -1.15 -4.45 5.83
C GLN A 44 -1.12 -2.93 6.02
N CYS A 45 -2.10 -2.22 5.50
CA CYS A 45 -2.33 -0.81 5.77
C CYS A 45 -2.89 -0.64 7.19
N GLU A 46 -2.59 0.50 7.81
CA GLU A 46 -2.93 0.76 9.20
C GLU A 46 -4.32 1.40 9.35
N SER A 47 -4.81 2.07 8.30
CA SER A 47 -6.10 2.75 8.31
C SER A 47 -7.10 2.10 7.37
N ASP A 48 -8.36 2.00 7.80
CA ASP A 48 -9.50 1.63 6.94
C ASP A 48 -9.74 2.61 5.78
N SER A 49 -9.16 3.82 5.87
CA SER A 49 -9.25 4.84 4.84
C SER A 49 -8.02 4.88 3.92
N ASP A 50 -7.08 3.95 4.09
CA ASP A 50 -5.92 3.85 3.22
C ASP A 50 -6.30 3.33 1.83
N TYR A 51 -5.52 3.77 0.84
CA TYR A 51 -5.53 3.25 -0.52
C TYR A 51 -4.15 2.73 -0.86
N CYS A 52 -4.06 1.73 -1.73
CA CYS A 52 -2.81 1.35 -2.35
C CYS A 52 -2.43 2.40 -3.38
N TYR A 53 -1.21 2.92 -3.32
CA TYR A 53 -0.70 3.83 -4.34
C TYR A 53 0.46 3.20 -5.11
N ASN A 54 0.60 3.64 -6.36
CA ASN A 54 1.78 3.43 -7.19
C ASN A 54 2.16 4.76 -7.87
N MET A 55 3.39 5.20 -7.64
CA MET A 55 3.97 6.37 -8.28
C MET A 55 5.06 5.92 -9.23
N THR A 56 4.97 6.25 -10.51
CA THR A 56 5.99 5.96 -11.52
C THR A 56 6.55 7.26 -12.09
N ALA A 57 7.85 7.29 -12.39
CA ALA A 57 8.53 8.34 -13.13
C ALA A 57 9.37 7.66 -14.21
N ASP A 58 9.05 7.91 -15.48
CA ASP A 58 9.73 7.31 -16.63
C ASP A 58 10.76 8.28 -17.21
N GLY A 59 12.04 8.01 -16.92
CA GLY A 59 13.17 8.81 -17.38
C GLY A 59 13.70 8.40 -18.76
N GLY A 60 13.01 7.52 -19.50
CA GLY A 60 13.39 7.08 -20.84
C GLY A 60 13.81 5.61 -20.94
N PHE A 61 14.70 5.30 -21.90
CA PHE A 61 14.91 3.95 -22.47
C PHE A 61 15.04 2.80 -21.46
N LEU A 62 15.73 2.98 -20.32
CA LEU A 62 15.92 1.92 -19.31
C LEU A 62 15.62 2.34 -17.85
N ILE A 63 15.42 3.63 -17.57
CA ILE A 63 15.30 4.15 -16.21
C ILE A 63 13.83 4.47 -15.91
N SER A 64 13.24 3.67 -15.02
CA SER A 64 11.89 3.92 -14.51
C SER A 64 11.93 3.78 -13.00
N VAL A 65 11.68 4.89 -12.31
CA VAL A 65 11.55 4.87 -10.86
C VAL A 65 10.10 4.59 -10.55
N ALA A 66 9.82 3.62 -9.69
CA ALA A 66 8.50 3.56 -9.08
C ALA A 66 8.54 3.28 -7.59
N LYS A 67 7.49 3.73 -6.92
CA LYS A 67 7.29 3.59 -5.48
C LYS A 67 5.85 3.21 -5.20
N ALA A 68 5.67 2.17 -4.39
CA ALA A 68 4.36 1.67 -4.00
C ALA A 68 4.18 1.66 -2.48
N GLY A 69 2.93 1.71 -2.01
CA GLY A 69 2.60 1.54 -0.59
C GLY A 69 1.14 1.88 -0.27
N CYS A 70 0.87 2.16 1.02
CA CYS A 70 -0.44 2.60 1.53
C CYS A 70 -0.46 4.11 1.81
N SER A 71 -1.55 4.81 1.46
CA SER A 71 -1.78 6.18 1.93
C SER A 71 -3.22 6.67 1.75
N THR A 72 -3.82 7.22 2.80
CA THR A 72 -5.05 8.03 2.72
C THR A 72 -4.80 9.38 2.06
N TYR A 73 -3.88 10.19 2.61
CA TYR A 73 -3.72 11.60 2.22
C TYR A 73 -3.21 11.80 0.80
N ARG A 74 -2.27 10.95 0.34
CA ARG A 74 -1.75 11.07 -1.04
C ARG A 74 -2.81 10.73 -2.07
N CYS A 75 -3.73 9.82 -1.73
CA CYS A 75 -4.78 9.37 -2.63
C CYS A 75 -6.04 10.23 -2.57
N LEU A 76 -6.08 11.29 -1.76
CA LEU A 76 -7.26 12.16 -1.62
C LEU A 76 -7.76 12.71 -2.96
N LEU A 77 -6.85 12.99 -3.90
CA LEU A 77 -7.14 13.54 -5.23
C LEU A 77 -7.10 12.50 -6.37
N SER A 78 -6.78 11.25 -6.04
CA SER A 78 -6.57 10.15 -7.00
C SER A 78 -7.23 8.84 -6.54
N ARG A 79 -8.37 8.92 -5.83
CA ARG A 79 -9.11 7.73 -5.36
C ARG A 79 -9.53 6.88 -6.55
N ASP A 80 -9.09 5.61 -6.55
CA ASP A 80 -9.39 4.62 -7.60
C ASP A 80 -9.13 5.12 -9.04
N THR A 81 -8.12 5.98 -9.21
CA THR A 81 -7.77 6.57 -10.50
C THR A 81 -6.29 6.90 -10.59
N CYS A 82 -5.82 7.18 -11.82
CA CYS A 82 -4.47 7.60 -12.12
C CYS A 82 -4.43 9.09 -12.50
N ARG A 83 -3.43 9.81 -12.00
CA ARG A 83 -3.13 11.18 -12.39
C ARG A 83 -1.70 11.24 -12.90
N SER A 84 -1.55 11.73 -14.12
CA SER A 84 -0.24 11.88 -14.74
C SER A 84 0.08 13.36 -14.95
N THR A 85 1.34 13.71 -14.75
CA THR A 85 1.88 15.05 -15.02
C THR A 85 3.29 14.91 -15.54
N GLU A 86 3.79 15.95 -16.19
CA GLU A 86 5.19 16.04 -16.59
C GLU A 86 5.95 16.91 -15.59
N PHE A 87 7.10 16.46 -15.12
CA PHE A 87 7.99 17.22 -14.26
C PHE A 87 9.37 17.29 -14.89
N GLN A 88 9.82 18.48 -15.28
CA GLN A 88 11.11 18.69 -15.95
C GLN A 88 11.34 17.80 -17.18
N GLY A 89 10.30 17.58 -18.01
CA GLY A 89 10.40 16.70 -19.18
C GLY A 89 10.18 15.20 -18.87
N VAL A 90 10.00 14.84 -17.60
CA VAL A 90 9.84 13.44 -17.15
C VAL A 90 8.35 13.17 -16.87
N PRO A 91 7.71 12.25 -17.60
CA PRO A 91 6.34 11.83 -17.28
C PRO A 91 6.31 11.09 -15.95
N VAL A 92 5.44 11.56 -15.06
CA VAL A 92 5.15 11.00 -13.75
C VAL A 92 3.70 10.56 -13.72
N SER A 93 3.42 9.34 -13.28
CA SER A 93 2.06 8.84 -13.02
C SER A 93 1.89 8.52 -11.55
N PHE A 94 0.73 8.85 -11.00
CA PHE A 94 0.34 8.53 -9.63
C PHE A 94 -1.06 7.91 -9.63
N CYS A 95 -1.12 6.61 -9.37
CA CYS A 95 -2.34 5.82 -9.32
C CYS A 95 -2.66 5.44 -7.87
N CYS A 96 -3.94 5.44 -7.52
CA CYS A 96 -4.41 4.77 -6.31
C CYS A 96 -5.59 3.83 -6.58
N CYS A 97 -5.76 2.85 -5.70
CA CYS A 97 -6.81 1.84 -5.76
C CYS A 97 -7.12 1.27 -4.37
N SER A 98 -8.32 0.69 -4.19
CA SER A 98 -8.86 0.24 -2.90
C SER A 98 -9.03 -1.28 -2.75
N GLU A 99 -8.52 -2.07 -3.70
CA GLU A 99 -8.54 -3.53 -3.64
C GLU A 99 -7.19 -4.10 -3.16
N ASP A 100 -7.20 -5.29 -2.55
CA ASP A 100 -5.97 -5.92 -2.08
C ASP A 100 -4.98 -6.15 -3.23
N LEU A 101 -3.75 -5.69 -3.01
CA LEU A 101 -2.61 -5.85 -3.92
C LEU A 101 -2.82 -5.23 -5.32
N CYS A 102 -3.78 -4.30 -5.45
CA CYS A 102 -4.14 -3.69 -6.73
C CYS A 102 -3.04 -2.83 -7.36
N ASN A 103 -2.08 -2.35 -6.55
CA ASN A 103 -0.98 -1.48 -6.99
C ASN A 103 0.21 -2.24 -7.60
N GLY A 104 0.07 -3.54 -7.90
CA GLY A 104 1.12 -4.37 -8.50
C GLY A 104 1.18 -4.35 -10.03
N ARG A 105 0.18 -3.77 -10.70
CA ARG A 105 0.12 -3.67 -12.16
C ARG A 105 0.28 -2.22 -12.61
N ASP A 106 1.42 -1.92 -13.23
CA ASP A 106 1.56 -0.85 -14.22
C ASP A 106 1.91 -1.48 -15.58
#